data_AF-A0A9W4DQA6-F1
#
_entry.id   AF-A0A9W4DQA6-F1
#
_cell.length_a   1.000
_cell.length_b   1.000
_cell.length_c   1.000
_cell.angle_alpha   90.00
_cell.angle_beta   90.00
_cell.angle_gamma   90.00
#
_symmetry.space_group_name_H-M   'P 1'
#
loop_
_entity.id
_entity.type
_entity.pdbx_description
1 polymer ?
#
loop_
_entity_poly.entity_id
_entity_poly.type
_entity_poly.pdbx_seq_one_letter_code
_entity_poly.pdbx_strand_id
1 'polypeptide(L)'
;MNSLHLIFRYQSLRLEAVFLLLLISTNASLILRGIDETMKPGYHCRAKRYLFSEIEAAREAACRGFMVTRTESRRPLVYIEAKDNNNLIFEWGIPKTLRRENNDKIMNRLEKITFNNNCELKDVLYYDRKSRKFQPCDKVSEDSASTSSGKKQVPEKPFLQCGSFSWEFEEIKKTSTHNVHQYLNRFVVIEHTSNKFDGPWKKATLRKIILVAKKWIPIPFEIIVNNENEVIGVIVTHHISRVSTVPPYFIKDIVNMSTKKIGREKQKIKLRCLLDTKFSLLTKDQGSNLINPHKRKTLA
;
A
#
# COMPACT_ATOMS: atom_id res chain seq x y z
N MET A 1 15.36 -53.06 -37.34
CA MET A 1 14.24 -52.60 -36.48
C MET A 1 13.14 -53.65 -36.34
N ASN A 2 13.48 -54.93 -36.11
CA ASN A 2 12.47 -56.01 -36.03
C ASN A 2 12.40 -56.72 -34.67
N SER A 3 13.11 -56.25 -33.63
CA SER A 3 13.12 -56.90 -32.31
C SER A 3 12.20 -56.27 -31.26
N LEU A 4 11.52 -55.15 -31.56
CA LEU A 4 10.61 -54.49 -30.62
C LEU A 4 9.14 -54.90 -30.80
N HIS A 5 8.75 -55.47 -31.94
CA HIS A 5 7.36 -55.85 -32.21
C HIS A 5 6.94 -57.20 -31.60
N LEU A 6 7.89 -57.99 -31.10
CA LEU A 6 7.64 -59.35 -30.58
C LEU A 6 7.55 -59.44 -29.05
N ILE A 7 7.85 -58.36 -28.31
CA ILE A 7 7.81 -58.37 -26.83
C ILE A 7 6.39 -58.09 -26.28
N PHE A 8 5.45 -57.64 -27.12
CA PHE A 8 4.08 -57.30 -26.70
C PHE A 8 3.02 -58.38 -26.92
N ARG A 9 3.38 -59.57 -27.40
CA ARG A 9 2.39 -60.65 -27.65
C ARG A 9 2.17 -61.62 -26.47
N TYR A 10 2.89 -61.44 -25.37
CA TYR A 10 2.82 -62.32 -24.19
C TYR A 10 2.63 -61.57 -22.87
N GLN A 11 1.99 -60.40 -22.90
CA GLN A 11 1.52 -59.77 -21.68
C GLN A 11 0.14 -60.34 -21.34
N SER A 12 0.09 -61.12 -20.26
CA SER A 12 -1.14 -61.62 -19.67
C SER A 12 -2.15 -60.48 -19.52
N LEU A 13 -3.41 -60.69 -19.89
CA LEU A 13 -4.53 -59.77 -19.66
C LEU A 13 -4.56 -59.22 -18.21
N ARG A 14 -4.03 -59.98 -17.24
CA ARG A 14 -3.88 -59.55 -15.85
C ARG A 14 -2.87 -58.41 -15.69
N LEU A 15 -1.79 -58.39 -16.46
CA LEU A 15 -0.76 -57.35 -16.44
C LEU A 15 -1.29 -56.05 -17.06
N GLU A 16 -2.00 -56.12 -18.17
CA GLU A 16 -2.69 -54.95 -18.76
C GLU A 16 -3.76 -54.39 -17.81
N ALA A 17 -4.55 -55.24 -17.17
CA ALA A 17 -5.54 -54.81 -16.18
C ALA A 17 -4.90 -54.14 -14.95
N VAL A 18 -3.76 -54.67 -14.46
CA VAL A 18 -2.99 -54.06 -13.38
C VAL A 18 -2.42 -52.70 -13.80
N PHE A 19 -1.89 -52.57 -15.01
CA PHE A 19 -1.41 -51.28 -15.53
C PHE A 19 -2.54 -50.26 -15.65
N LEU A 20 -3.72 -50.65 -16.13
CA LEU A 20 -4.90 -49.78 -16.20
C LEU A 20 -5.39 -49.36 -14.81
N LEU A 21 -5.44 -50.28 -13.85
CA LEU A 21 -5.79 -49.96 -12.45
C LEU A 21 -4.76 -49.00 -11.80
N LEU A 22 -3.47 -49.18 -12.09
CA LEU A 22 -2.41 -48.28 -11.63
C LEU A 22 -2.52 -46.90 -12.28
N LEU A 23 -2.85 -46.81 -13.57
CA LEU A 23 -3.06 -45.55 -14.27
C LEU A 23 -4.31 -44.80 -13.78
N ILE A 24 -5.41 -45.52 -13.52
CA ILE A 24 -6.63 -44.94 -12.96
C ILE A 24 -6.40 -44.47 -11.53
N SER A 25 -5.70 -45.25 -10.69
CA SER A 25 -5.43 -44.86 -9.29
C SER A 25 -4.42 -43.71 -9.19
N THR A 26 -3.41 -43.65 -10.04
CA THR A 26 -2.50 -42.49 -10.12
C THR A 26 -3.23 -41.23 -10.59
N ASN A 27 -4.09 -41.32 -11.61
CA ASN A 27 -4.93 -40.19 -12.03
C ASN A 27 -5.92 -39.75 -10.94
N ALA A 28 -6.58 -40.69 -10.26
CA ALA A 28 -7.47 -40.37 -9.14
C ALA A 28 -6.73 -39.71 -7.98
N SER A 29 -5.53 -40.20 -7.64
CA SER A 29 -4.67 -39.61 -6.60
C SER A 29 -4.18 -38.21 -6.98
N LEU A 30 -3.85 -37.98 -8.25
CA LEU A 30 -3.49 -36.66 -8.78
C LEU A 30 -4.67 -35.69 -8.76
N ILE A 31 -5.87 -36.15 -9.13
CA ILE A 31 -7.10 -35.36 -9.06
C ILE A 31 -7.43 -35.01 -7.61
N LEU A 32 -7.37 -35.99 -6.69
CA LEU A 32 -7.61 -35.77 -5.26
C LEU A 32 -6.60 -34.80 -4.64
N ARG A 33 -5.30 -34.93 -4.97
CA ARG A 33 -4.27 -33.98 -4.52
C ARG A 33 -4.48 -32.58 -5.11
N GLY A 34 -4.88 -32.49 -6.37
CA GLY A 34 -5.21 -31.21 -7.01
C GLY A 34 -6.39 -30.51 -6.36
N ILE A 35 -7.46 -31.26 -6.04
CA ILE A 35 -8.63 -30.74 -5.32
C ILE A 35 -8.24 -30.25 -3.92
N ASP A 36 -7.48 -31.05 -3.16
CA ASP A 36 -7.00 -30.69 -1.82
C ASP A 36 -6.10 -29.43 -1.84
N GLU A 37 -5.28 -29.23 -2.87
CA GLU A 37 -4.49 -28.01 -3.01
C GLU A 37 -5.32 -26.76 -3.29
N THR A 38 -6.36 -26.86 -4.12
CA THR A 38 -7.26 -25.72 -4.43
C THR A 38 -8.14 -25.30 -3.25
N MET A 39 -8.39 -26.20 -2.30
CA MET A 39 -9.16 -25.91 -1.09
C MET A 39 -8.32 -25.41 0.09
N LYS A 40 -6.98 -25.34 -0.06
CA LYS A 40 -6.12 -24.84 1.02
C LYS A 40 -6.34 -23.33 1.22
N PRO A 41 -6.35 -22.83 2.46
CA PRO A 41 -6.55 -21.42 2.72
C PRO A 41 -5.47 -20.53 2.08
N GLY A 42 -5.90 -19.35 1.62
CA GLY A 42 -5.04 -18.36 0.98
C GLY A 42 -5.65 -17.75 -0.28
N TYR A 43 -4.81 -17.06 -1.05
CA TYR A 43 -5.18 -16.47 -2.33
C TYR A 43 -4.67 -17.34 -3.47
N HIS A 44 -5.58 -17.85 -4.29
CA HIS A 44 -5.31 -18.73 -5.42
C HIS A 44 -5.28 -17.93 -6.71
N CYS A 45 -4.06 -17.71 -7.20
CA CYS A 45 -3.78 -17.01 -8.44
C CYS A 45 -3.45 -18.05 -9.52
N ARG A 46 -4.48 -18.58 -10.19
CA ARG A 46 -4.38 -19.76 -11.09
C ARG A 46 -3.80 -20.97 -10.33
N ALA A 47 -2.65 -21.49 -10.76
CA ALA A 47 -1.98 -22.63 -10.14
C ALA A 47 -1.15 -22.24 -8.91
N LYS A 48 -1.02 -20.95 -8.59
CA LYS A 48 -0.17 -20.49 -7.49
C LYS A 48 -1.01 -20.04 -6.30
N ARG A 49 -0.74 -20.61 -5.14
CA ARG A 49 -1.31 -20.19 -3.86
C ARG A 49 -0.37 -19.26 -3.11
N TYR A 50 -0.91 -18.15 -2.61
CA TYR A 50 -0.23 -17.24 -1.69
C TYR A 50 -0.86 -17.35 -0.30
N LEU A 51 -0.03 -17.44 0.73
CA LEU A 51 -0.47 -17.43 2.11
C LEU A 51 -1.00 -16.04 2.50
N PHE A 52 -1.95 -15.99 3.44
CA PHE A 52 -2.42 -14.72 3.99
C PHE A 52 -1.27 -13.88 4.56
N SER A 53 -0.29 -14.52 5.23
CA SER A 53 0.90 -13.87 5.77
C SER A 53 1.80 -13.26 4.69
N GLU A 54 1.92 -13.88 3.52
CA GLU A 54 2.69 -13.34 2.40
C GLU A 54 2.03 -12.08 1.82
N ILE A 55 0.70 -12.10 1.70
CA ILE A 55 -0.08 -10.95 1.22
C ILE A 55 -0.06 -9.81 2.23
N GLU A 56 -0.19 -10.10 3.53
CA GLU A 56 -0.04 -9.08 4.57
C GLU A 56 1.36 -8.46 4.59
N ALA A 57 2.42 -9.28 4.46
CA ALA A 57 3.79 -8.76 4.35
C ALA A 57 3.97 -7.85 3.12
N ALA A 58 3.36 -8.21 1.98
CA ALA A 58 3.36 -7.38 0.78
C ALA A 58 2.60 -6.06 1.01
N ARG A 59 1.43 -6.11 1.68
CA ARG A 59 0.61 -4.94 2.03
C ARG A 59 1.37 -3.98 2.94
N GLU A 60 2.02 -4.50 4.00
CA GLU A 60 2.83 -3.69 4.89
C GLU A 60 4.03 -3.06 4.17
N ALA A 61 4.71 -3.80 3.30
CA ALA A 61 5.81 -3.27 2.50
C ALA A 61 5.33 -2.16 1.55
N ALA A 62 4.15 -2.34 0.94
CA ALA A 62 3.54 -1.32 0.10
C ALA A 62 3.17 -0.06 0.89
N CYS A 63 2.58 -0.23 2.07
CA CYS A 63 2.23 0.84 3.00
C CYS A 63 3.47 1.65 3.42
N ARG A 64 4.56 0.96 3.79
CA ARG A 64 5.85 1.62 4.09
C ARG A 64 6.38 2.40 2.90
N GLY A 65 6.11 1.95 1.67
CA GLY A 65 6.49 2.62 0.44
C GLY A 65 5.98 4.06 0.33
N PHE A 66 4.83 4.41 0.94
CA PHE A 66 4.33 5.79 0.97
C PHE A 66 5.23 6.73 1.77
N MET A 67 5.98 6.21 2.74
CA MET A 67 6.78 7.02 3.67
C MET A 67 8.24 7.19 3.20
N VAL A 68 8.66 6.49 2.13
CA VAL A 68 10.05 6.51 1.70
C VAL A 68 10.34 7.74 0.83
N THR A 69 11.18 8.62 1.36
CA THR A 69 11.53 9.90 0.72
C THR A 69 12.53 9.77 -0.42
N ARG A 70 13.40 8.75 -0.37
CA ARG A 70 14.46 8.54 -1.36
C ARG A 70 13.92 8.41 -2.78
N THR A 71 14.66 8.94 -3.74
CA THR A 71 14.21 9.08 -5.14
C THR A 71 14.34 7.78 -5.91
N GLU A 72 15.22 6.87 -5.54
CA GLU A 72 15.44 5.56 -6.14
C GLU A 72 14.51 4.48 -5.57
N SER A 73 13.98 4.70 -4.36
CA SER A 73 13.14 3.74 -3.66
C SER A 73 11.83 3.41 -4.40
N ARG A 74 11.39 2.16 -4.29
CA ARG A 74 10.11 1.68 -4.83
C ARG A 74 8.96 2.35 -4.09
N ARG A 75 7.98 2.86 -4.84
CA ARG A 75 6.77 3.53 -4.30
C ARG A 75 5.50 2.85 -4.81
N PRO A 76 4.39 2.94 -4.07
CA PRO A 76 3.08 2.54 -4.55
C PRO A 76 2.77 3.19 -5.90
N LEU A 77 2.36 2.39 -6.87
CA LEU A 77 2.02 2.88 -8.20
C LEU A 77 0.51 3.10 -8.26
N VAL A 78 0.04 4.24 -8.78
CA VAL A 78 -1.39 4.47 -8.98
C VAL A 78 -1.95 3.44 -9.96
N TYR A 79 -2.99 2.74 -9.52
CA TYR A 79 -3.71 1.72 -10.30
C TYR A 79 -5.06 2.26 -10.79
N ILE A 80 -5.83 2.93 -9.93
CA ILE A 80 -7.07 3.62 -10.29
C ILE A 80 -6.91 5.09 -9.94
N GLU A 81 -7.12 5.94 -10.94
CA GLU A 81 -7.13 7.39 -10.79
C GLU A 81 -8.45 7.89 -10.18
N ALA A 82 -8.35 8.97 -9.40
CA ALA A 82 -9.47 9.65 -8.80
C ALA A 82 -9.19 11.16 -8.73
N LYS A 83 -10.25 11.97 -8.77
CA LYS A 83 -10.13 13.44 -8.63
C LYS A 83 -9.64 13.85 -7.24
N ASP A 84 -10.11 13.14 -6.21
CA ASP A 84 -9.63 13.30 -4.84
C ASP A 84 -8.50 12.30 -4.57
N ASN A 85 -7.37 12.80 -4.07
CA ASN A 85 -6.23 12.00 -3.68
C ASN A 85 -6.59 10.92 -2.65
N ASN A 86 -7.58 11.17 -1.77
CA ASN A 86 -8.04 10.21 -0.77
C ASN A 86 -8.64 8.93 -1.38
N ASN A 87 -9.14 9.01 -2.62
CA ASN A 87 -9.84 7.93 -3.30
C ASN A 87 -8.97 7.14 -4.29
N LEU A 88 -7.68 7.45 -4.36
CA LEU A 88 -6.74 6.71 -5.21
C LEU A 88 -6.58 5.26 -4.73
N ILE A 89 -6.51 4.34 -5.71
CA ILE A 89 -6.11 2.94 -5.47
C ILE A 89 -4.73 2.72 -6.08
N PHE A 90 -3.89 2.01 -5.34
CA PHE A 90 -2.52 1.74 -5.70
C PHE A 90 -2.29 0.26 -5.93
N GLU A 91 -1.26 -0.07 -6.70
CA GLU A 91 -0.77 -1.41 -6.89
C GLU A 91 0.63 -1.62 -6.32
N TRP A 92 0.88 -2.85 -5.90
CA TRP A 92 2.20 -3.32 -5.48
C TRP A 92 2.41 -4.79 -5.85
N GLY A 93 3.40 -5.07 -6.70
CA GLY A 93 3.81 -6.44 -7.02
C GLY A 93 4.25 -7.25 -5.80
N ILE A 94 3.78 -8.50 -5.72
CA ILE A 94 4.07 -9.43 -4.62
C ILE A 94 5.50 -9.99 -4.80
N PRO A 95 6.35 -10.01 -3.76
CA PRO A 95 7.67 -10.63 -3.85
C PRO A 95 7.54 -12.13 -4.14
N LYS A 96 8.44 -12.70 -4.95
CA LYS A 96 8.57 -14.17 -5.01
C LYS A 96 9.09 -14.65 -3.66
N THR A 97 8.41 -15.59 -3.01
CA THR A 97 9.12 -16.56 -2.18
C THR A 97 10.14 -17.26 -3.07
N LEU A 98 11.40 -17.30 -2.64
CA LEU A 98 12.53 -17.88 -3.34
C LEU A 98 12.32 -19.39 -3.56
N ARG A 99 11.42 -19.80 -4.44
CA ARG A 99 11.49 -21.11 -5.09
C ARG A 99 12.31 -20.92 -6.37
N ARG A 100 13.53 -21.47 -6.34
CA ARG A 100 14.41 -21.60 -7.50
C ARG A 100 13.72 -22.54 -8.49
N GLU A 101 12.93 -21.99 -9.39
CA GLU A 101 12.58 -22.69 -10.62
C GLU A 101 13.60 -22.31 -11.69
N ASN A 102 14.20 -23.36 -12.24
CA ASN A 102 15.31 -23.31 -13.17
C ASN A 102 14.91 -22.59 -14.47
N ASN A 103 15.83 -21.74 -14.95
CA ASN A 103 16.08 -21.43 -16.36
C ASN A 103 15.00 -20.79 -17.25
N ASP A 104 13.87 -20.32 -16.71
CA ASP A 104 13.02 -19.43 -17.49
C ASP A 104 13.49 -17.98 -17.35
N LYS A 105 13.93 -17.42 -18.49
CA LYS A 105 14.22 -16.00 -18.72
C LYS A 105 13.25 -15.15 -17.89
N ILE A 106 13.82 -14.26 -17.07
CA ILE A 106 13.16 -13.39 -16.09
C ILE A 106 12.09 -12.53 -16.78
N MET A 107 10.92 -13.10 -17.05
CA MET A 107 9.72 -12.34 -17.37
C MET A 107 9.27 -11.71 -16.06
N ASN A 108 9.57 -10.42 -15.93
CA ASN A 108 9.16 -9.61 -14.79
C ASN A 108 7.62 -9.66 -14.64
N ARG A 109 7.18 -10.39 -13.62
CA ARG A 109 6.12 -10.05 -12.64
C ARG A 109 4.71 -9.82 -13.20
N LEU A 110 3.78 -10.66 -12.78
CA LEU A 110 2.37 -10.55 -13.18
C LEU A 110 1.38 -10.59 -12.00
N GLU A 111 1.82 -10.88 -10.77
CA GLU A 111 0.96 -10.85 -9.58
C GLU A 111 1.22 -9.62 -8.71
N LYS A 112 0.13 -8.98 -8.27
CA LYS A 112 0.16 -7.73 -7.51
C LYS A 112 -1.01 -7.65 -6.55
N ILE A 113 -0.84 -6.90 -5.48
CA ILE A 113 -1.96 -6.47 -4.64
C ILE A 113 -2.43 -5.09 -5.07
N THR A 114 -3.70 -4.77 -4.79
CA THR A 114 -4.23 -3.41 -4.82
C THR A 114 -4.70 -2.98 -3.45
N PHE A 115 -4.56 -1.69 -3.13
CA PHE A 115 -4.83 -1.15 -1.81
C PHE A 115 -5.10 0.36 -1.86
N ASN A 116 -5.77 0.91 -0.85
CA ASN A 116 -6.07 2.34 -0.76
C ASN A 116 -5.04 3.12 0.09
N ASN A 117 -5.27 4.43 0.25
CA ASN A 117 -4.44 5.28 1.09
C ASN A 117 -4.33 4.80 2.54
N ASN A 118 -5.37 4.18 3.09
CA ASN A 118 -5.38 3.65 4.47
C ASN A 118 -4.61 2.34 4.63
N CYS A 119 -3.90 1.90 3.58
CA CYS A 119 -3.21 0.62 3.52
C CYS A 119 -4.15 -0.58 3.69
N GLU A 120 -5.43 -0.41 3.36
CA GLU A 120 -6.40 -1.51 3.31
C GLU A 120 -6.24 -2.24 1.98
N LEU A 121 -6.07 -3.56 2.06
CA LEU A 121 -6.07 -4.43 0.89
C LEU A 121 -7.44 -4.37 0.21
N LYS A 122 -7.46 -4.18 -1.10
CA LYS A 122 -8.67 -4.22 -1.93
C LYS A 122 -8.74 -5.51 -2.73
N ASP A 123 -7.63 -5.93 -3.33
CA ASP A 123 -7.61 -7.15 -4.14
C ASP A 123 -6.20 -7.75 -4.27
N VAL A 124 -6.14 -9.02 -4.65
CA VAL A 124 -4.94 -9.74 -5.07
C VAL A 124 -5.16 -10.16 -6.52
N LEU A 125 -4.32 -9.65 -7.42
CA LEU A 125 -4.51 -9.79 -8.86
C LEU A 125 -3.39 -10.60 -9.48
N TYR A 126 -3.73 -11.41 -10.48
CA TYR A 126 -2.78 -12.07 -11.38
C TYR A 126 -3.05 -11.67 -12.82
N TYR A 127 -2.02 -11.63 -13.67
CA TYR A 127 -2.22 -11.38 -15.08
C TYR A 127 -2.55 -12.67 -15.83
N ASP A 128 -3.75 -12.72 -16.39
CA ASP A 128 -4.17 -13.77 -17.29
C ASP A 128 -3.62 -13.52 -18.70
N ARG A 129 -2.64 -14.33 -19.11
CA ARG A 129 -2.06 -14.25 -20.46
C ARG A 129 -3.07 -14.50 -21.58
N LYS A 130 -4.16 -15.26 -21.33
CA LYS A 130 -5.18 -15.57 -22.34
C LYS A 130 -6.03 -14.33 -22.61
N SER A 131 -6.63 -13.74 -21.57
CA SER A 131 -7.41 -12.49 -21.71
C SER A 131 -6.56 -11.22 -21.80
N ARG A 132 -5.24 -11.31 -21.57
CA ARG A 132 -4.30 -10.18 -21.48
C ARG A 132 -4.69 -9.13 -20.44
N LYS A 133 -5.41 -9.54 -19.39
CA LYS A 133 -5.95 -8.67 -18.33
C LYS A 133 -5.54 -9.18 -16.95
N PHE A 134 -5.54 -8.27 -15.97
CA PHE A 134 -5.45 -8.68 -14.57
C PHE A 134 -6.81 -9.20 -14.10
N GLN A 135 -6.80 -10.32 -13.40
CA GLN A 135 -7.96 -10.99 -12.82
C GLN A 135 -7.75 -11.15 -11.31
N PRO A 136 -8.83 -11.10 -10.51
CA PRO A 136 -8.76 -11.36 -9.07
C PRO A 136 -8.36 -12.82 -8.80
N CYS A 137 -7.60 -13.03 -7.73
CA CYS A 137 -7.28 -14.34 -7.21
C CYS A 137 -8.41 -14.81 -6.28
N ASP A 138 -8.73 -16.10 -6.31
CA ASP A 138 -9.79 -16.65 -5.47
C ASP A 138 -9.31 -16.72 -4.03
N LYS A 139 -10.09 -16.17 -3.11
CA LYS A 139 -9.79 -16.20 -1.67
C LYS A 139 -10.50 -17.40 -1.05
N VAL A 140 -9.73 -18.37 -0.57
CA VAL A 140 -10.23 -19.50 0.20
C VAL A 140 -9.94 -19.24 1.67
N SER A 141 -11.00 -19.14 2.47
CA SER A 141 -10.91 -18.87 3.91
C SER A 141 -10.46 -20.12 4.69
N GLU A 142 -9.93 -19.92 5.88
CA GLU A 142 -9.84 -21.00 6.88
C GLU A 142 -11.26 -21.24 7.44
N ASP A 143 -11.96 -22.28 6.99
CA ASP A 143 -13.29 -22.59 7.53
C ASP A 143 -13.19 -23.14 8.97
N SER A 144 -13.73 -22.35 9.89
CA SER A 144 -14.35 -22.64 11.19
C SER A 144 -14.17 -24.05 11.79
N ALA A 145 -13.16 -24.19 12.65
CA ALA A 145 -13.28 -24.91 13.91
C ALA A 145 -12.94 -23.93 15.05
N SER A 146 -13.80 -23.90 16.05
CA SER A 146 -13.88 -22.92 17.12
C SER A 146 -12.54 -22.59 17.80
N THR A 147 -12.17 -21.32 17.76
CA THR A 147 -12.07 -20.55 19.00
C THR A 147 -12.25 -19.09 18.63
N SER A 148 -13.03 -18.38 19.45
CA SER A 148 -13.06 -16.93 19.52
C SER A 148 -11.65 -16.39 19.81
N SER A 149 -10.80 -16.35 18.79
CA SER A 149 -9.53 -15.65 18.84
C SER A 149 -9.78 -14.26 18.29
N GLY A 150 -10.24 -13.41 19.20
CA GLY A 150 -10.37 -11.96 19.07
C GLY A 150 -10.74 -11.45 17.69
N LYS A 151 -12.01 -11.05 17.51
CA LYS A 151 -12.27 -9.78 16.81
C LYS A 151 -11.13 -8.85 17.19
N LYS A 152 -10.32 -8.40 16.23
CA LYS A 152 -9.40 -7.27 16.44
C LYS A 152 -10.24 -6.26 17.21
N GLN A 153 -9.95 -6.13 18.51
CA GLN A 153 -10.64 -5.14 19.32
C GLN A 153 -10.43 -3.86 18.56
N VAL A 154 -11.54 -3.29 18.09
CA VAL A 154 -11.54 -1.92 17.60
C VAL A 154 -10.81 -1.16 18.70
N PRO A 155 -9.71 -0.46 18.37
CA PRO A 155 -8.90 0.12 19.40
C PRO A 155 -9.79 0.99 20.32
N GLU A 156 -9.78 0.72 21.62
CA GLU A 156 -10.64 1.42 22.60
C GLU A 156 -10.31 2.92 22.74
N LYS A 157 -9.16 3.34 22.21
CA LYS A 157 -8.74 4.75 22.22
C LYS A 157 -9.08 5.43 20.88
N PRO A 158 -9.30 6.75 20.84
CA PRO A 158 -9.46 7.45 19.57
C PRO A 158 -8.15 7.41 18.77
N PHE A 159 -8.17 6.71 17.64
CA PHE A 159 -7.08 6.73 16.64
C PHE A 159 -7.46 7.63 15.48
N LEU A 160 -6.52 8.47 15.06
CA LEU A 160 -6.63 9.17 13.80
C LEU A 160 -6.02 8.30 12.70
N GLN A 161 -6.87 7.83 11.78
CA GLN A 161 -6.42 7.22 10.54
C GLN A 161 -6.34 8.30 9.46
N CYS A 162 -5.13 8.60 8.98
CA CYS A 162 -4.90 9.50 7.86
C CYS A 162 -3.95 8.88 6.84
N GLY A 163 -4.51 8.29 5.79
CA GLY A 163 -3.71 7.50 4.85
C GLY A 163 -2.98 6.37 5.57
N SER A 164 -1.68 6.21 5.30
CA SER A 164 -0.87 5.14 5.89
C SER A 164 -0.56 5.35 7.37
N PHE A 165 -0.98 6.48 7.94
CA PHE A 165 -0.75 6.83 9.34
C PHE A 165 -1.97 6.48 10.17
N SER A 166 -1.72 5.74 11.25
CA SER A 166 -2.71 5.42 12.28
C SER A 166 -2.07 5.74 13.62
N TRP A 167 -2.52 6.79 14.29
CA TRP A 167 -1.91 7.29 15.54
C TRP A 167 -2.92 7.48 16.64
N GLU A 168 -2.50 7.26 17.88
CA GLU A 168 -3.28 7.64 19.05
C GLU A 168 -3.40 9.18 19.09
N PHE A 169 -4.61 9.66 19.34
CA PHE A 169 -4.88 11.10 19.47
C PHE A 169 -3.98 11.78 20.51
N GLU A 170 -3.73 11.12 21.64
CA GLU A 170 -2.86 11.64 22.70
C GLU A 170 -1.39 11.77 22.26
N GLU A 171 -0.90 10.92 21.35
CA GLU A 171 0.45 11.07 20.80
C GLU A 171 0.55 12.30 19.89
N ILE A 172 -0.49 12.56 19.09
CA ILE A 172 -0.58 13.76 18.26
C ILE A 172 -0.60 14.99 19.15
N LYS A 173 -1.47 15.00 20.16
CA LYS A 173 -1.60 16.08 21.12
C LYS A 173 -0.27 16.36 21.82
N LYS A 174 0.36 15.34 22.41
CA LYS A 174 1.67 15.46 23.08
C LYS A 174 2.76 15.99 22.15
N THR A 175 2.85 15.47 20.92
CA THR A 175 3.87 15.90 19.95
C THR A 175 3.63 17.35 19.50
N SER A 176 2.35 17.71 19.35
CA SER A 176 1.90 19.02 18.91
C SER A 176 1.97 20.06 20.02
N THR A 177 1.91 19.69 21.30
CA THR A 177 2.03 20.63 22.43
C THR A 177 3.47 20.77 22.91
N HIS A 178 4.25 19.69 22.93
CA HIS A 178 5.64 19.70 23.41
C HIS A 178 6.55 20.59 22.57
N ASN A 179 6.30 20.64 21.26
CA ASN A 179 7.20 21.33 20.34
C ASN A 179 6.66 22.71 19.90
N VAL A 180 5.54 23.19 20.46
CA VAL A 180 4.82 24.41 20.00
C VAL A 180 5.73 25.60 19.82
N HIS A 181 6.51 25.90 20.85
CA HIS A 181 7.44 27.02 20.89
C HIS A 181 8.46 27.00 19.74
N GLN A 182 8.79 25.83 19.20
CA GLN A 182 9.75 25.69 18.10
C GLN A 182 9.15 26.02 16.72
N TYR A 183 7.83 26.08 16.57
CA TYR A 183 7.16 26.30 15.28
C TYR A 183 6.02 27.33 15.28
N LEU A 184 5.74 28.03 16.38
CA LEU A 184 4.81 29.17 16.39
C LEU A 184 5.12 30.20 15.28
N ASN A 185 6.39 30.41 14.95
CA ASN A 185 6.80 31.34 13.88
C ASN A 185 6.87 30.69 12.48
N ARG A 186 6.57 29.40 12.36
CA ARG A 186 6.68 28.61 11.11
C ARG A 186 5.33 28.25 10.52
N PHE A 187 4.25 28.77 11.09
CA PHE A 187 2.92 28.55 10.57
C PHE A 187 2.75 29.22 9.21
N VAL A 188 2.29 28.43 8.24
CA VAL A 188 1.96 28.90 6.89
C VAL A 188 0.45 28.89 6.74
N VAL A 189 -0.12 29.98 6.25
CA VAL A 189 -1.56 30.05 5.97
C VAL A 189 -1.92 29.06 4.86
N ILE A 190 -2.99 28.30 5.06
CA ILE A 190 -3.53 27.40 4.04
C ILE A 190 -4.39 28.22 3.09
N GLU A 191 -4.05 28.19 1.80
CA GLU A 191 -4.79 28.87 0.75
C GLU A 191 -6.27 28.49 0.75
N HIS A 192 -7.13 29.44 0.37
CA HIS A 192 -8.57 29.28 0.27
C HIS A 192 -9.28 28.83 1.57
N THR A 193 -8.72 29.16 2.73
CA THR A 193 -9.35 28.92 4.04
C THR A 193 -9.76 30.19 4.77
N SER A 194 -9.45 31.38 4.23
CA SER A 194 -9.74 32.67 4.87
C SER A 194 -11.24 32.96 5.04
N ASN A 195 -12.09 32.38 4.19
CA ASN A 195 -13.55 32.53 4.24
C ASN A 195 -14.25 31.44 5.07
N LYS A 196 -13.49 30.53 5.71
CA LYS A 196 -14.05 29.55 6.63
C LYS A 196 -14.41 30.22 7.95
N PHE A 197 -15.45 29.72 8.61
CA PHE A 197 -15.93 30.24 9.89
C PHE A 197 -14.82 30.27 10.96
N ASP A 198 -14.00 29.22 11.02
CA ASP A 198 -12.83 29.12 11.89
C ASP A 198 -11.50 29.40 11.14
N GLY A 199 -11.58 30.12 10.01
CA GLY A 199 -10.46 30.52 9.18
C GLY A 199 -9.83 31.86 9.59
N PRO A 200 -8.65 32.21 9.03
CA PRO A 200 -7.83 31.41 8.12
C PRO A 200 -7.13 30.26 8.86
N TRP A 201 -7.10 29.08 8.23
CA TRP A 201 -6.35 27.96 8.78
C TRP A 201 -4.87 28.11 8.51
N LYS A 202 -4.06 27.65 9.46
CA LYS A 202 -2.60 27.63 9.36
C LYS A 202 -2.11 26.19 9.49
N LYS A 203 -0.93 25.92 8.95
CA LYS A 203 -0.27 24.62 9.10
C LYS A 203 1.19 24.76 9.53
N ALA A 204 1.65 23.78 10.29
CA ALA A 204 3.05 23.66 10.70
C ALA A 204 3.52 22.21 10.51
N THR A 205 4.75 22.05 10.03
CA THR A 205 5.36 20.73 9.85
C THR A 205 5.96 20.25 11.15
N LEU A 206 5.47 19.12 11.65
CA LEU A 206 5.97 18.36 12.78
C LEU A 206 6.73 17.13 12.31
N ARG A 207 7.41 16.46 13.23
CA ARG A 207 8.08 15.18 12.99
C ARG A 207 7.74 14.21 14.10
N LYS A 208 7.45 12.96 13.74
CA LYS A 208 7.34 11.86 14.68
C LYS A 208 8.43 10.84 14.38
N ILE A 209 9.08 10.32 15.41
CA ILE A 209 10.06 9.25 15.26
C ILE A 209 9.30 7.92 15.34
N ILE A 210 9.47 7.06 14.33
CA ILE A 210 8.95 5.69 14.36
C ILE A 210 10.09 4.69 14.23
N LEU A 211 9.92 3.50 14.81
CA LEU A 211 10.86 2.39 14.65
C LEU A 211 10.46 1.54 13.43
N VAL A 212 11.30 1.51 12.40
CA VAL A 212 11.11 0.66 11.22
C VAL A 212 12.35 -0.20 11.05
N ALA A 213 12.18 -1.53 11.07
CA ALA A 213 13.28 -2.49 10.88
C ALA A 213 14.51 -2.16 11.75
N LYS A 214 14.28 -1.90 13.04
CA LYS A 214 15.29 -1.51 14.05
C LYS A 214 15.98 -0.16 13.80
N LYS A 215 15.47 0.68 12.90
CA LYS A 215 15.95 2.05 12.67
C LYS A 215 14.87 3.06 13.04
N TRP A 216 15.27 4.09 13.78
CA TRP A 216 14.42 5.23 14.11
C TRP A 216 14.38 6.19 12.92
N ILE A 217 13.20 6.40 12.35
CA ILE A 217 13.00 7.25 11.19
C ILE A 217 12.07 8.40 11.57
N PRO A 218 12.51 9.67 11.40
CA PRO A 218 11.64 10.82 11.58
C PRO A 218 10.72 10.95 10.37
N ILE A 219 9.43 10.85 10.60
CA ILE A 219 8.41 11.08 9.58
C ILE A 219 7.83 12.47 9.76
N PRO A 220 7.94 13.35 8.74
CA PRO A 220 7.27 14.63 8.75
C PRO A 220 5.75 14.47 8.53
N PHE A 221 4.97 15.24 9.28
CA PHE A 221 3.53 15.44 9.06
C PHE A 221 3.21 16.92 9.29
N GLU A 222 2.11 17.45 8.73
CA GLU A 222 1.68 18.82 9.03
C GLU A 222 0.46 18.77 9.97
N ILE A 223 0.39 19.64 10.97
CA ILE A 223 -0.86 19.90 11.71
C ILE A 223 -1.60 21.06 11.07
N ILE A 224 -2.93 21.07 11.20
CA ILE A 224 -3.80 22.16 10.78
C ILE A 224 -4.36 22.82 12.02
N VAL A 225 -4.25 24.13 12.09
CA VAL A 225 -4.65 24.94 13.23
C VAL A 225 -5.63 26.01 12.76
N ASN A 226 -6.71 26.21 13.50
CA ASN A 226 -7.70 27.25 13.21
C ASN A 226 -7.28 28.64 13.72
N ASN A 227 -8.15 29.63 13.58
CA ASN A 227 -7.94 30.99 14.08
C ASN A 227 -7.86 31.10 15.61
N GLU A 228 -8.39 30.12 16.35
CA GLU A 228 -8.33 30.02 17.83
C GLU A 228 -7.11 29.26 18.35
N ASN A 229 -6.18 28.89 17.47
CA ASN A 229 -5.02 28.05 17.80
C ASN A 229 -5.37 26.62 18.26
N GLU A 230 -6.53 26.11 17.86
CA GLU A 230 -6.90 24.71 18.04
C GLU A 230 -6.41 23.87 16.87
N VAL A 231 -5.84 22.71 17.16
CA VAL A 231 -5.53 21.70 16.15
C VAL A 231 -6.85 21.06 15.70
N ILE A 232 -7.14 21.21 14.41
CA ILE A 232 -8.38 20.75 13.76
C ILE A 232 -8.15 19.61 12.76
N GLY A 233 -6.90 19.27 12.48
CA GLY A 233 -6.58 18.24 11.50
C GLY A 233 -5.09 18.00 11.32
N VAL A 234 -4.78 17.04 10.46
CA VAL A 234 -3.43 16.71 10.03
C VAL A 234 -3.35 16.58 8.51
N ILE A 235 -2.16 16.78 7.97
CA ILE A 235 -1.82 16.51 6.58
C ILE A 235 -0.67 15.53 6.55
N VAL A 236 -0.89 14.43 5.85
CA VAL A 236 0.11 13.40 5.60
C VAL A 236 0.59 13.51 4.15
N THR A 237 1.90 13.39 3.94
CA THR A 237 2.46 13.32 2.58
C THR A 237 2.75 11.87 2.21
N HIS A 238 2.12 11.39 1.15
CA HIS A 238 2.42 10.10 0.55
C HIS A 238 3.33 10.26 -0.66
N HIS A 239 4.36 9.41 -0.72
CA HIS A 239 5.24 9.27 -1.87
C HIS A 239 4.72 8.18 -2.78
N ILE A 240 4.35 8.55 -4.01
CA ILE A 240 3.73 7.64 -4.98
C ILE A 240 4.50 7.61 -6.29
N SER A 241 4.17 6.64 -7.15
CA SER A 241 4.49 6.65 -8.57
C SER A 241 3.22 6.72 -9.38
N ARG A 242 3.24 7.44 -10.49
CA ARG A 242 2.15 7.51 -11.46
C ARG A 242 2.73 7.22 -12.85
N VAL A 243 1.97 6.53 -13.68
CA VAL A 243 2.38 6.32 -15.07
C VAL A 243 2.19 7.65 -15.81
N SER A 244 3.25 8.17 -16.41
CA SER A 244 3.18 9.37 -17.24
C SER A 244 3.72 9.09 -18.64
N THR A 245 3.11 9.71 -19.65
CA THR A 245 3.68 9.76 -21.00
C THR A 245 4.74 10.84 -21.01
N VAL A 246 6.01 10.45 -20.93
CA VAL A 246 7.11 11.41 -21.04
C VAL A 246 7.29 11.75 -22.54
N PRO A 247 7.28 13.03 -22.95
CA PRO A 247 7.70 13.37 -24.30
C PRO A 247 9.16 12.92 -24.47
N PRO A 248 9.53 12.26 -25.57
CA PRO A 248 10.92 11.86 -25.78
C PRO A 248 11.80 13.10 -25.67
N TYR A 249 12.92 12.99 -24.96
CA TYR A 249 14.00 13.97 -25.07
C TYR A 249 14.26 14.18 -26.56
N PHE A 250 14.14 15.41 -27.05
CA PHE A 250 14.58 15.78 -28.39
C PHE A 250 16.10 15.62 -28.42
N ILE A 251 16.57 14.41 -28.69
CA ILE A 251 17.91 14.20 -29.20
C ILE A 251 17.80 14.61 -30.67
N LYS A 252 18.50 15.70 -31.03
CA LYS A 252 18.39 16.38 -32.33
C LYS A 252 18.75 15.50 -33.52
N ASP A 253 19.34 14.33 -33.28
CA ASP A 253 19.78 13.41 -34.30
C ASP A 253 19.18 12.03 -34.04
N ILE A 254 18.11 11.71 -34.78
CA ILE A 254 17.73 10.40 -35.32
C ILE A 254 16.27 10.53 -35.76
N VAL A 255 16.10 10.67 -37.08
CA VAL A 255 14.82 10.51 -37.77
C VAL A 255 14.41 9.06 -37.61
N ASN A 256 13.70 8.72 -36.54
CA ASN A 256 12.83 7.56 -36.50
C ASN A 256 11.78 7.66 -35.39
N MET A 257 10.53 7.67 -35.85
CA MET A 257 9.24 7.58 -35.17
C MET A 257 9.20 7.71 -33.64
N SER A 258 8.51 8.76 -33.22
CA SER A 258 8.05 9.10 -31.88
C SER A 258 7.19 8.01 -31.21
N THR A 259 7.80 6.98 -30.63
CA THR A 259 7.12 6.19 -29.60
C THR A 259 7.20 6.92 -28.26
N LYS A 260 6.09 7.50 -27.80
CA LYS A 260 5.98 8.04 -26.43
C LYS A 260 6.39 6.95 -25.44
N LYS A 261 7.54 7.11 -24.77
CA LYS A 261 7.99 6.15 -23.76
C LYS A 261 7.11 6.33 -22.53
N ILE A 262 6.36 5.28 -22.17
CA ILE A 262 5.59 5.25 -20.93
C ILE A 262 6.60 5.21 -19.77
N GLY A 263 6.68 6.30 -19.03
CA GLY A 263 7.55 6.46 -17.87
C GLY A 263 6.76 6.27 -16.57
N ARG A 264 7.49 6.03 -15.48
CA ARG A 264 6.94 6.13 -14.12
C ARG A 264 7.47 7.40 -13.50
N GLU A 265 6.59 8.32 -13.22
CA GLU A 265 6.91 9.56 -12.55
C GLU A 265 6.69 9.39 -11.05
N LYS A 266 7.64 9.89 -10.25
CA LYS A 266 7.57 9.85 -8.81
C LYS A 266 6.98 11.16 -8.31
N GLN A 267 5.85 11.07 -7.61
CA GLN A 267 5.09 12.23 -7.14
C GLN A 267 4.90 12.20 -5.63
N LYS A 268 4.48 13.33 -5.06
CA LYS A 268 4.03 13.46 -3.67
C LYS A 268 2.58 13.90 -3.69
N ILE A 269 1.73 13.22 -2.95
CA ILE A 269 0.34 13.65 -2.71
C ILE A 269 0.18 14.01 -1.25
N LYS A 270 -0.73 14.94 -0.97
CA LYS A 270 -1.08 15.35 0.39
C LYS A 270 -2.50 14.87 0.70
N LEU A 271 -2.63 14.13 1.80
CA LEU A 271 -3.90 13.66 2.33
C LEU A 271 -4.25 14.52 3.54
N ARG A 272 -5.41 15.15 3.50
CA ARG A 272 -5.91 16.01 4.58
C ARG A 272 -6.97 15.26 5.37
N CYS A 273 -6.79 15.17 6.67
CA CYS A 273 -7.73 14.49 7.57
C CYS A 273 -8.06 15.43 8.72
N LEU A 274 -9.35 15.74 8.87
CA LEU A 274 -9.84 16.55 9.99
C LEU A 274 -10.02 15.66 11.22
N LEU A 275 -9.84 16.25 12.39
CA LEU A 275 -10.06 15.60 13.68
C LEU A 275 -11.53 15.76 14.07
N ASP A 276 -12.13 14.70 14.58
CA ASP A 276 -13.47 14.76 15.18
C ASP A 276 -13.45 15.61 16.47
N THR A 277 -12.39 15.46 17.27
CA THR A 277 -12.18 16.22 18.50
C THR A 277 -11.02 17.21 18.31
N LYS A 278 -11.33 18.51 18.42
CA LYS A 278 -10.32 19.58 18.39
C LYS A 278 -9.58 19.65 19.74
N PHE A 279 -8.35 20.15 19.73
CA PHE A 279 -7.63 20.44 20.97
C PHE A 279 -6.77 21.71 20.85
N SER A 280 -6.71 22.50 21.92
CA SER A 280 -5.86 23.69 21.97
C SER A 280 -4.39 23.32 21.86
N LEU A 281 -3.67 24.01 20.96
CA LEU A 281 -2.23 23.88 20.83
C LEU A 281 -1.51 24.50 22.05
N LEU A 282 -2.11 25.51 22.68
CA LEU A 282 -1.53 26.28 23.78
C LEU A 282 -2.26 25.97 25.10
N THR A 283 -1.50 25.89 26.19
CA THR A 283 -2.09 25.92 27.54
C THR A 283 -2.63 27.33 27.82
N LYS A 284 -3.67 27.45 28.67
CA LYS A 284 -4.36 28.72 28.96
C LYS A 284 -3.41 29.85 29.38
N ASP A 285 -2.29 29.53 30.02
CA ASP A 285 -1.28 30.51 30.47
C ASP A 285 -0.39 31.06 29.34
N GLN A 286 -0.35 30.41 28.17
CA GLN A 286 0.49 30.80 27.02
C GLN A 286 -0.29 31.55 25.93
N GLY A 287 -1.63 31.47 25.93
CA GLY A 287 -2.49 32.16 24.96
C GLY A 287 -2.50 33.68 25.09
N SER A 288 -2.18 34.22 26.27
CA SER A 288 -2.15 35.66 26.56
C SER A 288 -0.91 36.39 26.01
N ASN A 289 0.16 35.66 25.65
CA ASN A 289 1.45 36.24 25.25
C ASN A 289 1.71 36.24 23.74
N LEU A 290 0.73 35.89 22.90
CA LEU A 290 0.87 35.98 21.45
C LEU A 290 0.75 37.43 21.00
N ILE A 291 1.93 38.07 20.90
CA ILE A 291 2.13 39.36 20.26
C ILE A 291 1.54 39.29 18.85
N ASN A 292 0.49 40.06 18.67
CA ASN A 292 -0.17 40.29 17.40
C ASN A 292 0.86 40.87 16.41
N PRO A 293 1.25 40.16 15.33
CA PRO A 293 2.30 40.62 14.41
C PRO A 293 1.90 41.90 13.63
N HIS A 294 0.65 42.35 13.76
CA HIS A 294 0.14 43.55 13.11
C HIS A 294 0.23 44.85 13.94
N LYS A 295 0.75 44.85 15.17
CA LYS A 295 1.07 46.11 15.86
C LYS A 295 2.39 46.68 15.33
N ARG A 296 2.32 47.39 14.19
CA ARG A 296 3.35 48.34 13.77
C ARG A 296 3.58 49.33 14.91
N LYS A 297 4.81 49.41 15.42
CA LYS A 297 5.28 50.58 16.16
C LYS A 297 5.32 51.75 15.18
N THR A 298 4.36 52.66 15.27
CA THR A 298 4.57 54.05 14.85
C THR A 298 5.53 54.65 15.87
N LEU A 299 6.76 54.95 15.46
CA LEU A 299 7.67 55.80 16.21
C LEU A 299 7.19 57.25 16.03
N ALA A 300 6.97 57.91 17.17
CA ALA A 300 6.93 59.36 17.28
C ALA A 300 8.35 59.93 17.13
#